data_AF-A0A9P8IV74-F1
#
_entry.id   AF-A0A9P8IV74-F1
#
_cell.length_a   1.000
_cell.length_b   1.000
_cell.length_c   1.000
_cell.angle_alpha   90.00
_cell.angle_beta   90.00
_cell.angle_gamma   90.00
#
_symmetry.space_group_name_H-M   'P 1'
#
loop_
_entity.id
_entity.type
_entity.pdbx_description
1 polymer ?
#
loop_
_entity_poly.entity_id
_entity_poly.type
_entity_poly.pdbx_seq_one_letter_code
_entity_poly.pdbx_strand_id
1 'polypeptide(L)'
;MSSATNTTPEVITPSESSASATALITITMATNPSTLERLPQEILLKVNKLLIFRGASRLARTSKYLYRILNREIYKLAGKHDNWYPLFAAAATGNIGTFERCFENGAVVDTHWPLYSTLEFGHGQRLYLTLGWRPLRQAISSRQTVAVDWLLHHGADPDETLLEAVLMHRREAPLAFAFRCGHGRFQNWITCRTILFDLLEAGADLNEVEQGPADEIEAMYDYRWYISAYWQSGL
;
A
#
# COMPACT_ATOMS: atom_id res chain seq x y z
N MET A 1 47.95 -39.53 -52.46
CA MET A 1 47.98 -39.47 -53.93
C MET A 1 46.72 -40.13 -54.46
N SER A 2 46.03 -39.42 -55.37
CA SER A 2 44.97 -39.88 -56.29
C SER A 2 43.60 -40.15 -55.66
N SER A 3 42.61 -39.25 -55.75
CA SER A 3 41.88 -38.74 -56.94
C SER A 3 41.02 -39.83 -57.59
N ALA A 4 39.69 -39.75 -57.46
CA ALA A 4 38.72 -39.19 -58.44
C ALA A 4 38.40 -40.24 -59.54
N THR A 5 37.18 -40.47 -60.04
CA THR A 5 36.08 -39.60 -60.46
C THR A 5 34.87 -40.50 -60.79
N ASN A 6 33.63 -40.01 -60.62
CA ASN A 6 32.80 -39.86 -61.81
C ASN A 6 31.80 -38.72 -61.64
N THR A 7 31.92 -37.77 -62.55
CA THR A 7 31.20 -36.52 -62.68
C THR A 7 30.50 -36.58 -64.03
N THR A 8 29.25 -36.16 -64.11
CA THR A 8 28.73 -35.35 -65.23
C THR A 8 27.37 -34.74 -64.83
N PRO A 9 26.99 -33.59 -65.42
CA PRO A 9 26.63 -32.41 -64.64
C PRO A 9 25.25 -31.86 -65.01
N GLU A 10 24.64 -31.02 -64.17
CA GLU A 10 23.66 -30.08 -64.72
C GLU A 10 23.64 -28.75 -63.97
N VAL A 11 24.26 -27.78 -64.65
CA VAL A 11 23.85 -26.39 -64.86
C VAL A 11 23.40 -25.59 -63.64
N ILE A 12 24.30 -24.68 -63.27
CA ILE A 12 24.09 -23.46 -62.49
C ILE A 12 23.20 -22.50 -63.30
N THR A 13 22.18 -21.90 -62.68
CA THR A 13 22.12 -20.44 -62.54
C THR A 13 21.10 -19.98 -61.47
N PRO A 14 21.39 -18.85 -60.81
CA PRO A 14 20.79 -18.45 -59.55
C PRO A 14 19.60 -17.50 -59.75
N SER A 15 18.69 -17.46 -58.80
CA SER A 15 17.92 -16.25 -58.55
C SER A 15 17.79 -16.03 -57.05
N GLU A 16 18.14 -14.80 -56.71
CA GLU A 16 18.28 -14.23 -55.39
C GLU A 16 16.96 -14.25 -54.63
N SER A 17 17.04 -14.45 -53.31
CA SER A 17 16.23 -13.70 -52.36
C SER A 17 16.66 -14.06 -50.95
N SER A 18 17.44 -13.17 -50.36
CA SER A 18 17.83 -13.16 -48.96
C SER A 18 16.64 -13.28 -48.03
N ALA A 19 16.68 -14.25 -47.12
CA ALA A 19 16.00 -14.16 -45.83
C ALA A 19 16.94 -14.72 -44.76
N SER A 20 17.80 -13.84 -44.25
CA SER A 20 18.56 -14.08 -43.03
C SER A 20 17.58 -14.19 -41.86
N ALA A 21 17.07 -15.40 -41.62
CA ALA A 21 16.33 -15.71 -40.43
C ALA A 21 17.34 -15.85 -39.28
N THR A 22 17.65 -14.73 -38.63
CA THR A 22 18.30 -14.75 -37.32
C THR A 22 17.33 -15.40 -36.35
N ALA A 23 17.48 -16.72 -36.16
CA ALA A 23 16.78 -17.45 -35.12
C ALA A 23 17.24 -16.89 -33.77
N LEU A 24 16.39 -16.08 -33.15
CA LEU A 24 16.50 -15.71 -31.75
C LEU A 24 16.38 -17.01 -30.93
N ILE A 25 17.54 -17.58 -30.57
CA ILE A 25 17.61 -18.63 -29.56
C ILE A 25 17.17 -17.99 -28.25
N THR A 26 15.88 -18.13 -27.95
CA THR A 26 15.37 -17.83 -26.62
C THR A 26 15.91 -18.94 -25.72
N ILE A 27 17.04 -18.67 -25.06
CA ILE A 27 17.53 -19.52 -23.99
C ILE A 27 16.54 -19.35 -22.82
N THR A 28 15.43 -20.09 -22.86
CA THR A 28 14.62 -20.36 -21.68
C THR A 28 15.49 -21.19 -20.76
N MET A 29 16.26 -20.51 -19.91
CA MET A 29 16.86 -21.13 -18.73
C MET A 29 15.70 -21.72 -17.93
N ALA A 30 15.48 -23.03 -18.05
CA ALA A 30 14.60 -23.76 -17.16
C ALA A 30 15.23 -23.68 -15.77
N THR A 31 14.83 -22.67 -15.00
CA THR A 31 15.25 -22.54 -13.61
C THR A 31 14.67 -23.71 -12.86
N ASN A 32 15.54 -24.64 -12.45
CA ASN A 32 15.17 -25.74 -11.59
C ASN A 32 14.44 -25.18 -10.36
N PRO A 33 13.28 -25.74 -9.98
CA PRO A 33 12.53 -25.24 -8.84
C PRO A 33 13.39 -25.32 -7.58
N SER A 34 13.40 -24.22 -6.83
CA SER A 34 14.14 -24.15 -5.58
C SER A 34 13.68 -25.24 -4.61
N THR A 35 14.52 -25.60 -3.64
CA THR A 35 14.16 -26.62 -2.62
C THR A 35 12.84 -26.29 -1.91
N LEU A 36 12.55 -25.00 -1.73
CA LEU A 36 11.33 -24.53 -1.09
C LEU A 36 10.09 -24.70 -1.99
N GLU A 37 10.23 -24.53 -3.31
CA GLU A 37 9.14 -24.74 -4.28
C GLU A 37 8.78 -26.22 -4.45
N ARG A 38 9.71 -27.12 -4.14
CA ARG A 38 9.48 -28.58 -4.13
C ARG A 38 8.71 -29.08 -2.91
N LEU A 39 8.52 -28.24 -1.89
CA LEU A 39 7.75 -28.64 -0.72
C LEU A 39 6.25 -28.75 -1.04
N PRO A 40 5.54 -29.72 -0.43
CA PRO A 40 4.08 -29.77 -0.52
C PRO A 40 3.44 -28.46 -0.05
N GLN A 41 2.33 -28.07 -0.69
CA GLN A 41 1.62 -26.83 -0.39
C GLN A 41 1.20 -26.74 1.08
N GLU A 42 0.83 -27.86 1.69
CA GLU A 42 0.41 -27.95 3.09
C GLU A 42 1.53 -27.55 4.04
N ILE A 43 2.78 -27.92 3.71
CA ILE A 43 3.96 -27.55 4.50
C ILE A 43 4.22 -26.05 4.37
N LEU A 44 4.12 -25.50 3.16
CA LEU A 44 4.27 -24.06 2.93
C LEU A 44 3.23 -23.24 3.70
N LEU A 45 1.97 -23.70 3.73
CA LEU A 45 0.90 -23.05 4.50
C LEU A 45 1.12 -23.18 6.01
N LYS A 46 1.65 -24.32 6.50
CA LYS A 46 2.04 -24.48 7.92
C LYS A 46 3.16 -23.52 8.30
N VAL A 47 4.19 -23.38 7.46
CA VAL A 47 5.27 -22.39 7.68
C VAL A 47 4.68 -20.98 7.73
N ASN A 48 3.78 -20.64 6.80
CA ASN A 48 3.15 -19.32 6.76
C ASN A 48 2.42 -18.96 8.05
N LYS A 49 1.75 -19.91 8.71
CA LYS A 49 1.05 -19.70 9.99
C LYS A 49 1.97 -19.39 11.16
N LEU A 50 3.26 -19.74 11.05
CA LEU A 50 4.26 -19.46 12.07
C LEU A 50 4.93 -18.09 11.88
N LEU A 51 4.65 -17.41 10.76
CA LEU A 51 5.26 -16.13 10.42
C LEU A 51 4.27 -14.99 10.67
N ILE A 52 4.78 -13.89 11.23
CA ILE A 52 4.05 -12.62 11.25
C ILE A 52 3.84 -12.11 9.82
N PHE A 53 2.80 -11.30 9.59
CA PHE A 53 2.44 -10.75 8.27
C PHE A 53 3.64 -10.31 7.42
N ARG A 54 4.58 -9.57 8.01
CA ARG A 54 5.73 -9.02 7.27
C ARG A 54 6.73 -10.09 6.84
N GLY A 55 7.01 -11.07 7.70
CA GLY A 55 7.89 -12.20 7.39
C GLY A 55 7.26 -13.06 6.30
N ALA A 56 5.98 -13.38 6.46
CA ALA A 56 5.18 -14.11 5.48
C ALA A 56 5.16 -13.40 4.11
N SER A 57 4.93 -12.08 4.11
CA SER A 57 4.92 -11.26 2.88
C SER A 57 6.30 -11.17 2.21
N ARG A 58 7.40 -11.21 2.97
CA ARG A 58 8.74 -11.29 2.40
C ARG A 58 8.98 -12.66 1.77
N LEU A 59 8.61 -13.74 2.46
CA LEU A 59 8.72 -15.10 1.93
C LEU A 59 7.90 -15.28 0.65
N ALA A 60 6.66 -14.80 0.64
CA ALA A 60 5.80 -14.86 -0.55
C ALA A 60 6.38 -14.12 -1.75
N ARG A 61 7.13 -13.03 -1.53
CA ARG A 61 7.72 -12.22 -2.61
C ARG A 61 9.01 -12.78 -3.19
N THR A 62 9.60 -13.83 -2.62
CA THR A 62 10.84 -14.41 -3.17
C THR A 62 10.60 -15.21 -4.46
N SER A 63 9.38 -15.71 -4.68
CA SER A 63 9.01 -16.49 -5.86
C SER A 63 7.57 -16.24 -6.28
N LYS A 64 7.30 -16.21 -7.59
CA LYS A 64 5.95 -16.15 -8.15
C LYS A 64 5.08 -17.33 -7.70
N TYR A 65 5.69 -18.52 -7.55
CA TYR A 65 4.99 -19.72 -7.07
C TYR A 65 4.53 -19.55 -5.62
N LEU A 66 5.45 -19.14 -4.75
CA LEU A 66 5.14 -18.89 -3.33
C LEU A 66 4.14 -17.76 -3.18
N TYR A 67 4.27 -16.70 -3.98
CA TYR A 67 3.32 -15.60 -3.99
C TYR A 67 1.89 -16.10 -4.25
N ARG A 68 1.69 -16.89 -5.30
CA ARG A 68 0.36 -17.41 -5.67
C ARG A 68 -0.27 -18.24 -4.55
N ILE A 69 0.53 -19.03 -3.85
CA ILE A 69 0.05 -19.92 -2.78
C ILE A 69 -0.17 -19.15 -1.47
N LEU A 70 0.84 -18.40 -1.04
CA LEU A 70 0.89 -17.82 0.30
C LEU A 70 0.11 -16.52 0.40
N ASN A 71 0.08 -15.70 -0.66
CA ASN A 71 -0.48 -14.36 -0.58
C ASN A 71 -1.94 -14.36 -0.12
N ARG A 72 -2.77 -15.28 -0.63
CA ARG A 72 -4.17 -15.39 -0.18
C ARG A 72 -4.27 -15.78 1.30
N GLU A 73 -3.42 -16.70 1.75
CA GLU A 73 -3.43 -17.15 3.15
C GLU A 73 -2.93 -16.07 4.11
N ILE A 74 -1.97 -15.25 3.68
CA ILE A 74 -1.44 -14.12 4.46
C ILE A 74 -2.57 -13.15 4.86
N TYR A 75 -3.41 -12.73 3.92
CA TYR A 75 -4.50 -11.79 4.24
C TYR A 75 -5.64 -12.44 5.03
N LYS A 76 -5.90 -13.74 4.86
CA LYS A 76 -6.83 -14.49 5.71
C LYS A 76 -6.37 -14.57 7.17
N LEU A 77 -5.06 -14.72 7.39
CA LEU A 77 -4.48 -14.77 8.73
C LEU A 77 -4.34 -13.36 9.35
N ALA A 78 -4.14 -12.34 8.51
CA ALA A 78 -3.97 -10.96 8.97
C ALA A 78 -5.15 -10.47 9.83
N GLY A 79 -6.40 -10.78 9.44
CA GLY A 79 -7.57 -10.45 10.23
C GLY A 79 -7.70 -11.23 11.54
N LYS A 80 -7.16 -12.46 11.60
CA LYS A 80 -7.28 -13.35 12.75
C LYS A 80 -6.21 -13.13 13.81
N HIS A 81 -5.00 -12.80 13.38
CA HIS A 81 -3.82 -12.84 14.24
C HIS A 81 -3.04 -11.51 14.27
N ASP A 82 -3.12 -10.70 13.21
CA ASP A 82 -2.33 -9.48 13.08
C ASP A 82 -3.17 -8.20 13.20
N ASN A 83 -4.43 -8.30 13.64
CA ASN A 83 -5.36 -7.17 13.80
C ASN A 83 -5.41 -6.25 12.58
N TRP A 84 -5.39 -6.85 11.38
CA TRP A 84 -5.34 -6.11 10.12
C TRP A 84 -4.14 -5.17 9.96
N TYR A 85 -2.97 -5.47 10.53
CA TYR A 85 -1.71 -4.76 10.26
C TYR A 85 -1.49 -4.31 8.80
N PRO A 86 -1.70 -5.15 7.77
CA PRO A 86 -1.59 -4.70 6.38
C PRO A 86 -2.45 -3.49 6.03
N LEU A 87 -3.63 -3.34 6.62
CA LEU A 87 -4.53 -2.21 6.41
C LEU A 87 -3.88 -0.89 6.86
N PHE A 88 -3.27 -0.91 8.06
CA PHE A 88 -2.57 0.25 8.61
C PHE A 88 -1.26 0.54 7.88
N ALA A 89 -0.54 -0.50 7.47
CA ALA A 89 0.64 -0.35 6.63
C ALA A 89 0.29 0.25 5.25
N ALA A 90 -0.85 -0.14 4.66
CA ALA A 90 -1.38 0.44 3.43
C ALA A 90 -1.72 1.91 3.62
N ALA A 91 -2.43 2.26 4.70
CA ALA A 91 -2.74 3.64 5.05
C ALA A 91 -1.50 4.52 5.22
N ALA A 92 -0.45 4.00 5.86
CA ALA A 92 0.79 4.75 6.04
C ALA A 92 1.62 4.92 4.76
N THR A 93 1.42 4.04 3.76
CA THR A 93 2.26 4.00 2.55
C THR A 93 1.53 4.36 1.25
N GLY A 94 0.21 4.53 1.27
CA GLY A 94 -0.58 4.77 0.06
C GLY A 94 -0.77 3.53 -0.82
N ASN A 95 -0.59 2.32 -0.29
CA ASN A 95 -0.61 1.10 -1.10
C ASN A 95 -2.02 0.55 -1.32
N ILE A 96 -2.67 1.01 -2.39
CA ILE A 96 -4.06 0.65 -2.75
C ILE A 96 -4.25 -0.86 -2.97
N GLY A 97 -3.31 -1.53 -3.65
CA GLY A 97 -3.41 -2.97 -3.84
C GLY A 97 -3.36 -3.78 -2.53
N THR A 98 -2.84 -3.20 -1.45
CA THR A 98 -2.91 -3.81 -0.11
C THR A 98 -4.26 -3.54 0.55
N PHE A 99 -4.86 -2.35 0.35
CA PHE A 99 -6.23 -2.08 0.76
C PHE A 99 -7.19 -3.09 0.14
N GLU A 100 -7.22 -3.19 -1.19
CA GLU A 100 -8.12 -4.10 -1.92
C GLU A 100 -8.06 -5.53 -1.35
N ARG A 101 -6.87 -6.05 -1.10
CA ARG A 101 -6.68 -7.39 -0.53
C ARG A 101 -7.18 -7.54 0.90
N CYS A 102 -7.01 -6.51 1.73
CA CYS A 102 -7.58 -6.52 3.08
C CYS A 102 -9.11 -6.63 3.02
N PHE A 103 -9.74 -5.80 2.18
CA PHE A 103 -11.20 -5.75 2.05
C PHE A 103 -11.78 -7.01 1.39
N GLU A 104 -11.12 -7.55 0.35
CA GLU A 104 -11.46 -8.84 -0.25
C GLU A 104 -11.48 -10.00 0.77
N ASN A 105 -10.72 -9.86 1.87
CA ASN A 105 -10.65 -10.85 2.94
C ASN A 105 -11.47 -10.46 4.19
N GLY A 106 -12.31 -9.42 4.10
CA GLY A 106 -13.27 -9.04 5.14
C GLY A 106 -12.76 -8.02 6.15
N ALA A 107 -11.75 -7.23 5.81
CA ALA A 107 -11.37 -6.07 6.64
C ALA A 107 -12.50 -5.04 6.67
N VAL A 108 -12.68 -4.41 7.83
CA VAL A 108 -13.63 -3.30 8.02
C VAL A 108 -12.85 -1.99 7.94
N VAL A 109 -13.41 -1.00 7.23
CA VAL A 109 -12.74 0.29 6.96
C VAL A 109 -12.34 1.04 8.24
N ASP A 110 -13.25 1.11 9.22
CA ASP A 110 -13.04 1.78 10.51
C ASP A 110 -12.53 0.82 11.61
N THR A 111 -11.78 -0.21 11.23
CA THR A 111 -11.10 -1.05 12.21
C THR A 111 -10.14 -0.20 13.05
N HIS A 112 -10.13 -0.38 14.36
CA HIS A 112 -9.19 0.33 15.24
C HIS A 112 -7.97 -0.54 15.56
N TRP A 113 -6.79 0.09 15.63
CA TRP A 113 -5.60 -0.60 16.12
C TRP A 113 -5.76 -0.91 17.62
N PRO A 114 -5.54 -2.15 18.07
CA PRO A 114 -5.84 -2.53 19.46
C PRO A 114 -5.04 -1.73 20.49
N LEU A 115 -5.68 -1.31 21.58
CA LEU A 115 -5.04 -0.54 22.65
C LEU A 115 -4.09 -1.34 23.54
N TYR A 116 -4.44 -2.59 23.80
CA TYR A 116 -3.64 -3.53 24.61
C TYR A 116 -2.68 -4.33 23.73
N SER A 117 -2.34 -3.81 22.54
CA SER A 117 -1.32 -4.35 21.67
C SER A 117 0.05 -4.24 22.37
N THR A 118 0.32 -5.17 23.29
CA THR A 118 1.66 -5.50 23.80
C THR A 118 2.43 -6.29 22.75
N LEU A 119 2.22 -6.03 21.46
CA LEU A 119 3.14 -6.48 20.44
C LEU A 119 4.42 -5.74 20.74
N GLU A 120 5.27 -6.38 21.54
CA GLU A 120 6.69 -6.30 21.38
C GLU A 120 6.90 -6.34 19.87
N PHE A 121 7.17 -5.19 19.26
CA PHE A 121 7.84 -5.13 17.97
C PHE A 121 9.29 -5.62 18.20
N GLY A 122 9.42 -6.81 18.81
CA GLY A 122 10.60 -7.62 18.76
C GLY A 122 10.96 -7.70 17.30
N HIS A 123 12.20 -7.34 16.99
CA HIS A 123 12.77 -7.37 15.65
C HIS A 123 12.55 -6.10 14.78
N GLY A 124 12.41 -4.92 15.43
CA GLY A 124 13.15 -3.72 15.01
C GLY A 124 12.75 -3.05 13.69
N GLN A 125 11.45 -2.91 13.38
CA GLN A 125 11.02 -2.22 12.15
C GLN A 125 9.92 -1.15 12.36
N ARG A 126 10.07 -0.06 11.58
CA ARG A 126 9.72 1.36 11.82
C ARG A 126 8.30 1.86 11.49
N LEU A 127 7.27 1.01 11.39
CA LEU A 127 5.91 1.58 11.27
C LEU A 127 5.37 1.81 12.68
N TYR A 128 5.55 3.02 13.19
CA TYR A 128 4.91 3.48 14.41
C TYR A 128 3.41 3.59 14.14
N LEU A 129 2.69 2.50 14.43
CA LEU A 129 1.24 2.50 14.48
C LEU A 129 0.83 3.04 15.84
N THR A 130 0.06 4.11 15.85
CA THR A 130 -0.46 4.66 17.09
C THR A 130 -1.63 3.82 17.57
N LEU A 131 -1.63 3.49 18.85
CA LEU A 131 -2.68 2.69 19.47
C LEU A 131 -4.03 3.40 19.35
N GLY A 132 -5.09 2.64 19.06
CA GLY A 132 -6.46 3.16 18.97
C GLY A 132 -6.78 3.91 17.69
N TRP A 133 -5.81 4.13 16.80
CA TRP A 133 -6.08 4.82 15.53
C TRP A 133 -6.84 3.94 14.56
N ARG A 134 -7.63 4.58 13.70
CA ARG A 134 -8.20 4.01 12.48
C ARG A 134 -7.26 4.19 11.29
N PRO A 135 -7.45 3.42 10.19
CA PRO A 135 -6.69 3.60 8.96
C PRO A 135 -6.73 5.04 8.43
N LEU A 136 -7.88 5.72 8.53
CA LEU A 136 -8.01 7.10 8.05
C LEU A 136 -7.05 8.04 8.78
N ARG A 137 -7.02 8.01 10.12
CA ARG A 137 -6.10 8.85 10.89
C ARG A 137 -4.63 8.51 10.66
N GLN A 138 -4.31 7.22 10.47
CA GLN A 138 -2.97 6.80 10.08
C GLN A 138 -2.55 7.38 8.71
N ALA A 139 -3.46 7.40 7.74
CA ALA A 139 -3.23 7.97 6.42
C ALA A 139 -3.01 9.49 6.49
N ILE A 140 -3.84 10.20 7.26
CA ILE A 140 -3.71 11.65 7.51
C ILE A 140 -2.35 11.96 8.14
N SER A 141 -1.97 11.26 9.21
CA SER A 141 -0.68 11.46 9.89
C SER A 141 0.52 11.19 8.98
N SER A 142 0.36 10.27 8.02
CA SER A 142 1.39 9.90 7.06
C SER A 142 1.35 10.79 5.80
N ARG A 143 0.37 11.72 5.72
CA ARG A 143 0.13 12.62 4.58
C ARG A 143 -0.05 11.85 3.27
N GLN A 144 -0.78 10.74 3.31
CA GLN A 144 -1.04 9.89 2.15
C GLN A 144 -2.40 10.24 1.53
N THR A 145 -2.44 11.23 0.63
CA THR A 145 -3.68 11.69 -0.02
C THR A 145 -4.42 10.56 -0.70
N VAL A 146 -3.72 9.73 -1.47
CA VAL A 146 -4.32 8.58 -2.18
C VAL A 146 -4.96 7.58 -1.21
N ALA A 147 -4.40 7.39 -0.02
CA ALA A 147 -5.00 6.51 0.98
C ALA A 147 -6.22 7.14 1.66
N VAL A 148 -6.16 8.45 1.96
CA VAL A 148 -7.30 9.20 2.53
C VAL A 148 -8.49 9.14 1.57
N ASP A 149 -8.27 9.56 0.33
CA ASP A 149 -9.25 9.52 -0.74
C ASP A 149 -9.89 8.13 -0.89
N TRP A 150 -9.06 7.08 -0.97
CA TRP A 150 -9.55 5.71 -1.09
C TRP A 150 -10.40 5.29 0.11
N LEU A 151 -9.97 5.59 1.34
CA LEU A 151 -10.69 5.20 2.56
C LEU A 151 -12.06 5.90 2.65
N LEU A 152 -12.11 7.20 2.35
CA LEU A 152 -13.35 7.98 2.36
C LEU A 152 -14.34 7.45 1.31
N HIS A 153 -13.88 7.17 0.09
CA HIS A 153 -14.70 6.54 -0.95
C HIS A 153 -15.22 5.14 -0.58
N HIS A 154 -14.55 4.45 0.35
CA HIS A 154 -14.97 3.14 0.86
C HIS A 154 -15.74 3.23 2.19
N GLY A 155 -16.23 4.43 2.54
CA GLY A 155 -17.14 4.64 3.66
C GLY A 155 -16.44 4.77 5.02
N ALA A 156 -15.17 5.17 5.05
CA ALA A 156 -14.56 5.60 6.30
C ALA A 156 -15.29 6.83 6.84
N ASP A 157 -15.66 6.81 8.11
CA ASP A 157 -16.26 7.98 8.77
C ASP A 157 -15.24 9.14 8.82
N PRO A 158 -15.54 10.30 8.17
CA PRO A 158 -14.64 11.44 8.08
C PRO A 158 -14.49 12.19 9.41
N ASP A 159 -15.39 11.96 10.37
CA ASP A 159 -15.39 12.59 11.67
C ASP A 159 -14.80 11.68 12.76
N GLU A 160 -14.61 12.23 13.97
CA GLU A 160 -14.11 11.46 15.09
C GLU A 160 -15.21 10.53 15.64
N THR A 161 -14.93 9.22 15.66
CA THR A 161 -15.84 8.29 16.31
C THR A 161 -15.73 8.39 17.82
N LEU A 162 -16.82 8.12 18.55
CA LEU A 162 -16.81 8.08 20.02
C LEU A 162 -15.75 7.13 20.57
N LEU A 163 -15.54 6.00 19.90
CA LEU A 163 -14.52 5.04 20.28
C LEU A 163 -13.14 5.71 20.24
N GLU A 164 -12.78 6.30 19.11
CA GLU A 164 -11.52 7.02 18.95
C GLU A 164 -11.31 8.11 20.01
N ALA A 165 -12.31 8.96 20.27
CA ALA A 165 -12.26 9.99 21.30
C ALA A 165 -11.98 9.42 22.71
N VAL A 166 -12.62 8.31 23.06
CA VAL A 166 -12.44 7.63 24.35
C VAL A 166 -11.05 6.99 24.44
N LEU A 167 -10.60 6.34 23.36
CA LEU A 167 -9.30 5.65 23.32
C LEU A 167 -8.11 6.62 23.35
N MET A 168 -8.28 7.82 22.80
CA MET A 168 -7.21 8.80 22.60
C MET A 168 -7.04 9.80 23.76
N HIS A 169 -7.99 9.84 24.70
CA HIS A 169 -8.08 10.82 25.79
C HIS A 169 -8.02 12.29 25.32
N ARG A 170 -8.16 12.54 24.02
CA ARG A 170 -8.16 13.84 23.37
C ARG A 170 -9.14 13.76 22.22
N ARG A 171 -10.20 14.57 22.31
CA ARG A 171 -11.10 14.81 21.17
C ARG A 171 -10.40 15.72 20.17
N GLU A 172 -10.15 15.20 18.99
CA GLU A 172 -9.61 15.96 17.87
C GLU A 172 -10.12 15.32 16.59
N ALA A 173 -11.07 16.00 15.94
CA ALA A 173 -11.63 15.62 14.66
C ALA A 173 -10.53 15.38 13.61
N PRO A 174 -10.70 14.42 12.69
CA PRO A 174 -9.75 14.19 11.59
C PRO A 174 -9.46 15.46 10.79
N LEU A 175 -10.45 16.35 10.64
CA LEU A 175 -10.32 17.64 9.99
C LEU A 175 -9.35 18.59 10.75
N ALA A 176 -9.53 18.74 12.06
CA ALA A 176 -8.61 19.50 12.93
C ALA A 176 -7.20 18.89 12.93
N PHE A 177 -7.12 17.56 12.97
CA PHE A 177 -5.86 16.83 12.96
C PHE A 177 -5.09 17.04 11.64
N ALA A 178 -5.79 16.97 10.50
CA ALA A 178 -5.23 17.24 9.18
C ALA A 178 -4.73 18.69 9.07
N PHE A 179 -5.51 19.66 9.58
CA PHE A 179 -5.09 21.06 9.63
C PHE A 179 -3.80 21.24 10.42
N ARG A 180 -3.72 20.66 11.61
CA ARG A 180 -2.49 20.69 12.43
C ARG A 180 -1.30 20.02 11.75
N CYS A 181 -1.53 18.95 10.99
CA CYS A 181 -0.47 18.27 10.23
C CYS A 181 0.12 19.13 9.10
N GLY A 182 -0.63 20.14 8.63
CA GLY A 182 -0.16 21.11 7.65
C GLY A 182 0.83 22.14 8.20
N HIS A 183 0.89 22.33 9.53
CA HIS A 183 1.83 23.27 10.15
C HIS A 183 3.29 22.88 9.87
N GLY A 184 4.12 23.86 9.48
CA GLY A 184 5.55 23.69 9.25
C GLY A 184 5.93 23.81 7.77
N ARG A 185 6.58 22.77 7.20
CA ARG A 185 7.22 22.87 5.88
C ARG A 185 6.22 23.02 4.74
N PHE A 186 6.58 23.85 3.75
CA PHE A 186 5.83 24.06 2.51
C PHE A 186 5.32 22.77 1.84
N GLN A 187 6.15 21.72 1.83
CA GLN A 187 5.79 20.44 1.21
C GLN A 187 4.55 19.78 1.85
N ASN A 188 4.26 20.07 3.12
CA ASN A 188 3.08 19.53 3.79
C ASN A 188 1.81 20.28 3.42
N TRP A 189 1.90 21.56 3.04
CA TRP A 189 0.73 22.42 2.84
C TRP A 189 -0.16 21.89 1.73
N ILE A 190 0.41 21.57 0.58
CA ILE A 190 -0.36 21.08 -0.57
C ILE A 190 -1.06 19.76 -0.19
N THR A 191 -0.32 18.83 0.40
CA THR A 191 -0.82 17.50 0.75
C THR A 191 -1.88 17.54 1.84
N CYS A 192 -1.68 18.34 2.89
CA CYS A 192 -2.65 18.46 3.99
C CYS A 192 -3.88 19.24 3.52
N ARG A 193 -3.73 20.23 2.64
CA ARG A 193 -4.87 20.93 2.04
C ARG A 193 -5.71 20.00 1.18
N THR A 194 -5.09 19.15 0.37
CA THR A 194 -5.83 18.11 -0.37
C THR A 194 -6.61 17.21 0.58
N ILE A 195 -5.96 16.70 1.64
CA ILE A 195 -6.64 15.88 2.66
C ILE A 195 -7.81 16.62 3.32
N LEU A 196 -7.65 17.91 3.65
CA LEU A 196 -8.76 18.71 4.20
C LEU A 196 -9.94 18.77 3.24
N PHE A 197 -9.69 18.96 1.95
CA PHE A 197 -10.74 19.02 0.95
C PHE A 197 -11.41 17.66 0.78
N ASP A 198 -10.64 16.58 0.72
CA ASP A 198 -11.17 15.22 0.64
C ASP A 198 -12.11 14.93 1.85
N LEU A 199 -11.73 15.37 3.06
CA LEU A 199 -12.54 15.23 4.27
C LEU A 199 -13.85 16.05 4.20
N LEU A 200 -13.78 17.31 3.76
CA LEU A 200 -14.96 18.16 3.60
C LEU A 200 -15.92 17.61 2.54
N GLU A 201 -15.39 17.13 1.41
CA GLU A 201 -16.17 16.50 0.35
C GLU A 201 -16.81 15.18 0.81
N ALA A 202 -16.17 14.46 1.73
CA ALA A 202 -16.73 13.28 2.39
C ALA A 202 -17.77 13.61 3.48
N GLY A 203 -17.95 14.89 3.82
CA GLY A 203 -18.97 15.36 4.76
C GLY A 203 -18.48 15.56 6.20
N ALA A 204 -17.18 15.76 6.42
CA ALA A 204 -16.64 16.11 7.74
C ALA A 204 -17.29 17.37 8.31
N ASP A 205 -17.65 17.34 9.59
CA ASP A 205 -18.28 18.48 10.27
C ASP A 205 -17.23 19.51 10.74
N LEU A 206 -17.31 20.72 10.19
CA LEU A 206 -16.45 21.83 10.58
C LEU A 206 -16.75 22.30 12.02
N ASN A 207 -17.96 22.06 12.55
CA ASN A 207 -18.33 22.46 13.91
C ASN A 207 -17.58 21.67 14.99
N GLU A 208 -17.01 20.52 14.66
CA GLU A 208 -16.16 19.73 15.55
C GLU A 208 -14.71 20.28 15.61
N VAL A 209 -14.43 21.38 14.90
CA VAL A 209 -13.14 22.08 14.89
C VAL A 209 -13.25 23.40 15.67
N GLU A 210 -12.19 23.77 16.40
CA GLU A 210 -12.12 25.07 17.05
C GLU A 210 -12.29 26.22 16.04
N GLN A 211 -13.00 27.29 16.43
CA GLN A 211 -13.42 28.37 15.52
C GLN A 211 -12.28 28.97 14.69
N GLY A 212 -11.10 29.23 15.29
CA GLY A 212 -9.97 29.80 14.56
C GLY A 212 -9.47 28.90 13.41
N PRO A 213 -9.08 27.65 13.67
CA PRO A 213 -8.77 26.69 12.61
C PRO A 213 -9.92 26.44 11.63
N ALA A 214 -11.18 26.43 12.09
CA ALA A 214 -12.35 26.26 11.24
C ALA A 214 -12.46 27.36 10.17
N ASP A 215 -12.37 28.63 10.58
CA ASP A 215 -12.45 29.79 9.68
C ASP A 215 -11.33 29.73 8.61
N GLU A 216 -10.14 29.29 9.00
CA GLU A 216 -8.97 29.15 8.10
C GLU A 216 -9.15 28.01 7.09
N ILE A 217 -9.77 26.89 7.52
CA ILE A 217 -10.09 25.77 6.64
C ILE A 217 -11.15 26.18 5.62
N GLU A 218 -12.21 26.86 6.06
CA GLU A 218 -13.27 27.40 5.20
C GLU A 218 -12.68 28.37 4.17
N ALA A 219 -11.85 29.32 4.60
CA ALA A 219 -11.17 30.25 3.71
C ALA A 219 -10.27 29.53 2.68
N MET A 220 -9.56 28.46 3.08
CA MET A 220 -8.78 27.65 2.13
C MET A 220 -9.66 26.92 1.12
N TYR A 221 -10.84 26.45 1.53
CA TYR A 221 -11.79 25.75 0.67
C TYR A 221 -12.40 26.70 -0.38
N ASP A 222 -12.84 27.88 0.05
CA ASP A 222 -13.44 28.90 -0.83
C ASP A 222 -12.42 29.52 -1.79
N TYR A 223 -11.22 29.80 -1.29
CA TYR A 223 -10.15 30.46 -2.05
C TYR A 223 -9.00 29.50 -2.31
N ARG A 224 -9.02 28.80 -3.46
CA ARG A 224 -7.99 27.79 -3.81
C ARG A 224 -6.53 28.27 -3.82
N TRP A 225 -6.30 29.58 -3.95
CA TRP A 225 -4.97 30.20 -3.90
C TRP A 225 -4.53 30.56 -2.48
N TYR A 226 -5.45 30.59 -1.52
CA TYR A 226 -5.17 30.86 -0.12
C TYR A 226 -4.50 29.66 0.55
N ILE A 227 -3.56 29.97 1.44
CA ILE A 227 -2.94 29.03 2.37
C ILE A 227 -2.99 29.70 3.73
N SER A 228 -3.44 28.96 4.73
CA SER A 228 -3.58 29.46 6.09
C SER A 228 -2.33 30.17 6.60
N ALA A 229 -2.52 31.34 7.20
CA ALA A 229 -1.43 32.09 7.82
C ALA A 229 -0.78 31.30 8.96
N TYR A 230 -1.54 30.44 9.65
CA TYR A 230 -1.04 29.55 10.70
C TYR A 230 0.00 28.54 10.20
N TRP A 231 -0.09 28.12 8.94
CA TRP A 231 0.91 27.23 8.36
C TRP A 231 2.18 27.97 7.97
N GLN A 232 2.04 29.26 7.65
CA GLN A 232 3.13 30.14 7.23
C GLN A 232 3.91 30.71 8.42
N SER A 233 3.26 30.92 9.57
CA SER A 233 3.87 31.50 10.78
C SER A 233 4.94 30.63 11.46
N GLY A 234 5.15 29.40 10.97
CA GLY A 234 6.21 28.49 11.41
C GLY A 234 7.48 28.48 10.53
N LEU A 235 7.60 29.41 9.58
CA LEU A 235 8.80 29.62 8.74
C LEU A 235 9.81 30.57 9.38
#